data_AF-A0A2V4CNR6-F1
#
_entry.id   AF-A0A2V4CNR6-F1
#
_cell.length_a   1.000
_cell.length_b   1.000
_cell.length_c   1.000
_cell.angle_alpha   90.00
_cell.angle_beta   90.00
_cell.angle_gamma   90.00
#
_symmetry.space_group_name_H-M   'P 1'
#
loop_
_entity.id
_entity.type
_entity.pdbx_description
1 polymer ?
#
loop_
_entity_poly.entity_id
_entity_poly.type
_entity_poly.pdbx_seq_one_letter_code
_entity_poly.pdbx_strand_id
1 'polypeptide(L)'
;MNIALFLWGLILVTISLLYPEYTRYYLYLSIIVIIPTAIISLIKQRKEDKLNGTKEFQSSIYRMLFLVVILGVFFFITKMNYI
;
A
#
# COMPACT_ATOMS: atom_id res chain seq x y z
N MET A 1 -10.36 -7.77 2.90
CA MET A 1 -9.93 -6.92 1.77
C MET A 1 -10.32 -5.49 2.11
N ASN A 2 -9.36 -4.57 2.28
CA ASN A 2 -9.64 -3.21 2.77
C ASN A 2 -10.28 -2.37 1.64
N ILE A 3 -11.61 -2.27 1.64
CA ILE A 3 -12.40 -1.45 0.70
C ILE A 3 -11.88 -0.01 0.60
N ALA A 4 -11.37 0.53 1.71
CA ALA A 4 -10.75 1.85 1.76
C ALA A 4 -9.55 1.98 0.81
N LEU A 5 -8.65 0.98 0.74
CA LEU A 5 -7.49 1.02 -0.15
C LEU A 5 -7.89 0.87 -1.63
N PHE A 6 -8.91 0.08 -1.90
CA PHE A 6 -9.43 -0.11 -3.26
C PHE A 6 -10.06 1.18 -3.80
N LEU A 7 -10.90 1.84 -3.00
CA LEU A 7 -11.47 3.15 -3.32
C LEU A 7 -10.36 4.22 -3.50
N TRP A 8 -9.30 4.14 -2.69
CA TRP A 8 -8.17 5.08 -2.81
C TRP A 8 -7.39 4.92 -4.11
N GLY A 9 -7.18 3.68 -4.56
CA GLY A 9 -6.62 3.41 -5.89
C GLY A 9 -7.51 3.89 -7.03
N LEU A 10 -8.82 3.71 -6.92
CA LEU A 10 -9.79 4.19 -7.92
C LEU A 10 -9.78 5.72 -8.07
N ILE A 11 -9.70 6.43 -6.95
CA ILE A 11 -9.62 7.90 -6.96
C ILE A 11 -8.31 8.36 -7.60
N LEU A 12 -7.19 7.65 -7.35
CA LEU A 12 -5.92 7.93 -8.00
C LEU A 12 -6.00 7.80 -9.52
N VAL A 13 -6.65 6.74 -10.02
CA VAL A 13 -6.86 6.51 -11.46
C VAL A 13 -7.72 7.63 -12.05
N THR A 14 -8.81 7.99 -11.39
CA THR A 14 -9.71 9.07 -11.84
C THR A 14 -9.00 10.43 -11.89
N ILE A 15 -8.21 10.77 -10.86
CA ILE A 15 -7.43 12.02 -10.83
C ILE A 15 -6.35 12.00 -11.90
N SER A 16 -5.69 10.86 -12.11
CA SER A 16 -4.69 10.72 -13.18
C SER A 16 -5.28 10.94 -14.57
N LEU A 17 -6.56 10.60 -14.77
CA LEU A 17 -7.23 10.73 -16.06
C LEU A 17 -7.78 12.14 -16.29
N LEU A 18 -8.43 12.73 -15.28
CA LEU A 18 -9.12 14.01 -15.39
C LEU A 18 -8.23 15.22 -15.07
N TYR A 19 -7.23 15.04 -14.21
CA TYR A 19 -6.41 16.11 -13.66
C TYR A 19 -4.93 15.67 -13.55
N PRO A 20 -4.27 15.36 -14.69
CA PRO A 20 -2.93 14.77 -14.71
C PRO A 20 -1.90 15.61 -13.95
N GLU A 21 -2.04 16.94 -13.96
CA GLU A 21 -1.18 17.90 -13.27
C GLU A 21 -1.22 17.74 -11.74
N TYR A 22 -2.37 17.35 -11.21
CA TYR A 22 -2.61 17.18 -9.77
C TYR A 22 -2.26 15.77 -9.26
N THR A 23 -2.04 14.82 -10.16
CA THR A 23 -1.68 13.43 -9.82
C THR A 23 -0.48 13.36 -8.89
N ARG A 24 0.54 14.19 -9.12
CA ARG A 24 1.75 14.22 -8.28
C ARG A 24 1.45 14.70 -6.86
N TYR A 25 0.68 15.77 -6.71
CA TYR A 25 0.29 16.30 -5.41
C TYR A 25 -0.59 15.33 -4.64
N TYR A 26 -1.53 14.68 -5.33
CA TYR A 26 -2.38 13.65 -4.76
C TYR A 26 -1.57 12.43 -4.28
N LEU A 27 -0.56 12.00 -5.05
CA LEU A 27 0.38 10.95 -4.64
C LEU A 27 1.16 11.32 -3.37
N TYR A 28 1.68 12.55 -3.28
CA TYR A 28 2.39 13.01 -2.08
C TYR A 28 1.48 13.05 -0.84
N LEU A 29 0.25 13.56 -0.99
CA LEU A 29 -0.76 13.52 0.07
C LEU A 29 -1.09 12.09 0.49
N SER A 30 -1.24 11.18 -0.48
CA SER A 30 -1.53 9.78 -0.23
C SER A 30 -0.42 9.11 0.59
N ILE A 31 0.85 9.38 0.27
CA ILE A 31 1.99 8.86 1.05
C ILE A 31 1.95 9.35 2.49
N ILE A 32 1.68 10.65 2.69
CA ILE A 32 1.60 11.27 4.02
C ILE A 32 0.45 10.69 4.86
N VAL A 33 -0.65 10.26 4.25
CA VAL A 33 -1.80 9.67 4.98
C VAL A 33 -1.64 8.16 5.19
N ILE A 34 -1.15 7.43 4.18
CA ILE A 34 -1.05 5.98 4.22
C ILE A 34 0.07 5.52 5.16
N ILE A 35 1.22 6.20 5.18
CA ILE A 35 2.35 5.76 6.02
C ILE A 35 2.01 5.82 7.51
N PRO A 36 1.49 6.92 8.08
CA PRO A 36 1.16 7.00 9.51
C PRO A 36 0.04 6.03 9.90
N THR A 37 -1.00 5.91 9.06
CA THR A 37 -2.12 5.00 9.33
C THR A 37 -1.67 3.53 9.34
N ALA A 38 -0.79 3.16 8.40
CA ALA A 38 -0.18 1.84 8.37
C ALA A 38 0.68 1.59 9.63
N ILE A 39 1.53 2.54 10.03
CA ILE A 39 2.37 2.46 11.24
C ILE A 39 1.49 2.26 12.49
N ILE A 40 0.43 3.05 12.66
CA ILE A 40 -0.48 2.93 13.80
C ILE A 40 -1.15 1.55 13.80
N SER A 41 -1.59 1.06 12.64
CA SER A 41 -2.21 -0.27 12.54
C SER A 41 -1.24 -1.39 12.91
N LEU A 42 0.03 -1.28 12.50
CA LEU A 42 1.09 -2.24 12.83
C LEU A 42 1.41 -2.20 14.33
N ILE A 43 1.48 -1.02 14.94
CA ILE A 43 1.67 -0.88 16.38
C ILE A 43 0.50 -1.53 17.14
N LYS A 44 -0.73 -1.34 16.67
CA LYS A 44 -1.93 -1.96 17.26
C LYS A 44 -1.90 -3.48 17.13
N GLN A 45 -1.62 -4.01 15.93
CA GLN A 45 -1.46 -5.46 15.69
C GLN A 45 -0.37 -6.06 16.56
N ARG A 46 0.77 -5.38 16.76
CA ARG A 46 1.85 -5.87 17.62
C ARG A 46 1.41 -5.98 19.09
N LYS A 47 0.60 -5.04 19.58
CA LYS A 47 0.06 -5.09 20.95
C LYS A 47 -0.96 -6.22 21.11
N GLU A 48 -1.85 -6.39 20.12
CA GLU A 48 -2.87 -7.44 20.12
C GLU A 48 -2.25 -8.84 20.04
N ASP A 49 -1.22 -9.05 19.21
CA ASP A 49 -0.48 -10.32 19.12
C ASP A 49 0.21 -10.68 20.44
N LYS A 50 0.77 -9.70 21.15
CA LYS A 50 1.43 -9.93 22.44
C LYS A 50 0.46 -10.36 23.54
N LEU A 51 -0.79 -9.91 23.45
CA LEU A 51 -1.86 -10.24 24.39
C LEU A 51 -2.54 -11.57 24.05
N ASN A 52 -2.74 -11.86 22.77
CA ASN A 52 -3.47 -13.05 22.31
C ASN A 52 -2.56 -14.24 21.95
N GLY A 53 -1.24 -14.08 21.98
CA GLY A 53 -0.29 -15.14 21.60
C GLY A 53 -0.35 -15.52 20.12
N THR A 54 -0.94 -14.67 19.28
CA THR A 54 -1.11 -14.87 17.85
C THR A 54 0.11 -14.39 17.06
N LYS A 55 0.23 -14.79 15.79
CA LYS A 55 1.34 -14.42 14.87
C LYS A 55 0.87 -13.55 13.70
N GLU A 56 -0.23 -12.82 13.86
CA GLU A 56 -0.84 -12.02 12.78
C GLU A 56 0.08 -10.90 12.31
N PHE A 57 0.92 -10.35 13.19
CA PHE A 57 1.93 -9.36 12.87
C PHE A 57 3.03 -9.92 11.96
N GLN A 58 3.53 -11.13 12.24
CA GLN A 58 4.48 -11.81 11.34
C GLN A 58 3.85 -12.12 9.98
N SER A 59 2.58 -12.57 9.99
CA SER A 59 1.81 -12.82 8.77
C SER A 59 1.62 -11.54 7.93
N SER A 60 1.27 -10.41 8.57
CA SER A 60 1.18 -9.10 7.92
C SER A 60 2.50 -8.65 7.29
N ILE A 61 3.63 -8.81 8.00
CA ILE A 61 4.96 -8.48 7.46
C ILE A 61 5.30 -9.36 6.25
N TYR A 62 5.06 -10.67 6.34
CA TYR A 62 5.28 -11.58 5.21
C TYR A 62 4.44 -11.20 3.99
N ARG A 63 3.17 -10.84 4.20
CA ARG A 63 2.29 -10.36 3.13
C ARG A 63 2.80 -9.05 2.51
N MET A 64 3.26 -8.09 3.32
CA MET A 64 3.87 -6.85 2.80
C MET A 64 5.12 -7.13 1.97
N LEU A 65 6.04 -7.95 2.47
CA LEU A 65 7.26 -8.34 1.75
C LEU A 65 6.93 -9.05 0.43
N PHE A 66 5.97 -9.96 0.45
CA PHE A 66 5.51 -10.66 -0.74
C PHE A 66 4.94 -9.69 -1.80
N LEU A 67 4.15 -8.71 -1.38
CA LEU A 67 3.62 -7.66 -2.25
C LEU A 67 4.73 -6.82 -2.89
N VAL A 68 5.75 -6.45 -2.12
CA VAL A 68 6.92 -5.70 -2.61
C VAL A 68 7.67 -6.50 -3.67
N VAL A 69 7.88 -7.80 -3.45
CA VAL A 69 8.52 -8.68 -4.43
C VAL A 69 7.72 -8.76 -5.72
N ILE A 70 6.41 -8.97 -5.63
CA ILE A 70 5.52 -9.01 -6.81
C ILE A 70 5.57 -7.69 -7.57
N LEU A 71 5.48 -6.55 -6.88
CA LEU A 71 5.58 -5.22 -7.48
C LEU A 71 6.94 -5.02 -8.19
N GLY A 72 8.03 -5.49 -7.58
CA GLY A 72 9.36 -5.46 -8.19
C GLY A 72 9.41 -6.27 -9.49
N VAL A 73 8.81 -7.46 -9.51
CA VAL A 73 8.73 -8.31 -10.71
C VAL A 73 7.88 -7.63 -11.80
N PHE A 74 6.70 -7.11 -11.46
CA PHE A 74 5.86 -6.38 -12.41
C PHE A 74 6.56 -5.13 -12.96
N PHE A 75 7.29 -4.41 -12.12
CA PHE A 75 8.06 -3.24 -12.55
C PHE A 75 9.15 -3.64 -13.55
N PHE A 76 9.86 -4.74 -13.30
CA PHE A 76 10.86 -5.28 -14.24
C PHE A 76 10.24 -5.72 -15.56
N ILE A 77 9.12 -6.46 -15.53
CA ILE A 77 8.39 -6.88 -16.73
C ILE A 77 7.91 -5.65 -17.52
N THR A 78 7.34 -4.67 -16.84
CA THR A 78 6.87 -3.42 -17.47
C THR A 78 8.04 -2.68 -18.12
N LYS A 79 9.19 -2.57 -17.45
CA LYS A 79 10.39 -1.97 -18.02
C LYS A 79 10.88 -2.71 -19.27
N MET A 80 10.79 -4.04 -19.30
CA MET A 80 11.15 -4.85 -20.47
C MET A 80 10.16 -4.66 -21.64
N ASN A 81 8.86 -4.56 -21.37
CA ASN A 81 7.82 -4.42 -22.40
C ASN A 81 7.72 -3.02 -23.02
N TYR A 82 8.38 -2.01 -22.44
CA TYR A 82 8.54 -0.68 -23.04
C TYR A 82 9.80 -0.57 -23.94
N ILE A 83 10.41 -1.71 -24.33
CA ILE A 83 11.41 -1.82 -25.40
C ILE A 83 10.73 -2.19 -26.71
#